data_AF-A0A6G0FL68-F1
#
_entry.id   AF-A0A6G0FL68-F1
#
_cell.length_a   1.000
_cell.length_b   1.000
_cell.length_c   1.000
_cell.angle_alpha   90.00
_cell.angle_beta   90.00
_cell.angle_gamma   90.00
#
_symmetry.space_group_name_H-M   'P 1'
#
loop_
_entity.id
_entity.type
_entity.pdbx_description
1 polymer ?
#
loop_
_entity_poly.entity_id
_entity_poly.type
_entity_poly.pdbx_seq_one_letter_code
_entity_poly.pdbx_strand_id
1 'polypeptide(L)'
;MKPLRRPARLAAGARVAVVAPSGPVPDERIEAGLDVLRGWDLDPVVAPYVRGRHERFGYLAATDADRAADLQRAWCDPSVDAVLCARGGYGAQRMVDLLDWDAMAAAGPKVFVGFSDITALHEAFAVRLGLATLHGPMAAGVDFIQHARARDHLRATLFAPETVRVIASGGSALVPGRAHGVTLGGCLTLLTSELGTPHARTSADGGLLCLEDVGEEPYRLDRALTQLLRAGLLDGVRGILLGSWEECGPYEEVRAVLEDRLGGLGVPVAEEFGFGHGAGALTIPFGLGAELDADAGTLTLDEPALR
;
A
#
# COMPACT_ATOMS: atom_id res chain seq x y z
N MET A 1 -14.66 -10.39 -6.77
CA MET A 1 -14.21 -8.98 -6.92
C MET A 1 -14.04 -8.60 -8.39
N LYS A 2 -14.13 -7.32 -8.76
CA LYS A 2 -13.83 -6.83 -10.14
C LYS A 2 -12.58 -5.94 -10.13
N PRO A 3 -11.72 -5.99 -11.16
CA PRO A 3 -10.59 -5.07 -11.29
C PRO A 3 -11.03 -3.60 -11.32
N LEU A 4 -10.19 -2.73 -10.78
CA LEU A 4 -10.41 -1.29 -10.64
C LEU A 4 -9.82 -0.50 -11.80
N ARG A 5 -10.18 0.78 -11.89
CA ARG A 5 -9.63 1.67 -12.92
C ARG A 5 -8.13 1.87 -12.69
N ARG A 6 -7.36 1.94 -13.77
CA ARG A 6 -5.90 2.18 -13.73
C ARG A 6 -5.57 3.62 -14.11
N PRO A 7 -4.70 4.33 -13.37
CA PRO A 7 -4.18 5.63 -13.82
C PRO A 7 -3.21 5.45 -15.00
N ALA A 8 -2.86 6.56 -15.64
CA ALA A 8 -1.82 6.56 -16.67
C ALA A 8 -0.43 6.39 -16.02
N ARG A 9 0.50 5.79 -16.75
CA ARG A 9 1.93 5.77 -16.38
C ARG A 9 2.52 7.19 -16.37
N LEU A 10 3.65 7.34 -15.72
CA LEU A 10 4.42 8.59 -15.72
C LEU A 10 5.38 8.65 -16.91
N ALA A 11 5.76 9.87 -17.27
CA ALA A 11 6.77 10.19 -18.25
C ALA A 11 7.74 11.25 -17.67
N ALA A 12 8.86 11.46 -18.36
CA ALA A 12 9.76 12.55 -18.01
C ALA A 12 9.01 13.90 -18.03
N GLY A 13 9.26 14.74 -17.03
CA GLY A 13 8.58 16.00 -16.76
C GLY A 13 7.27 15.86 -15.98
N ALA A 14 6.80 14.65 -15.66
CA ALA A 14 5.57 14.48 -14.89
C ALA A 14 5.70 15.11 -13.49
N ARG A 15 4.63 15.79 -13.06
CA ARG A 15 4.58 16.52 -11.80
C ARG A 15 4.09 15.59 -10.69
N VAL A 16 4.90 15.47 -9.64
CA VAL A 16 4.64 14.54 -8.54
C VAL A 16 4.45 15.30 -7.24
N ALA A 17 3.25 15.29 -6.69
CA ALA A 17 3.00 15.85 -5.38
C ALA A 17 3.44 14.90 -4.27
N VAL A 18 4.24 15.40 -3.34
CA VAL A 18 4.61 14.70 -2.10
C VAL A 18 3.74 15.23 -0.96
N VAL A 19 3.05 14.33 -0.25
CA VAL A 19 2.10 14.65 0.82
C VAL A 19 2.40 13.85 2.10
N ALA A 20 2.02 14.35 3.27
CA ALA A 20 2.24 13.68 4.56
C ALA A 20 0.91 13.41 5.30
N PRO A 21 0.11 12.43 4.85
CA PRO A 21 -1.19 12.12 5.46
C PRO A 21 -1.07 11.38 6.81
N SER A 22 0.14 11.09 7.27
CA SER A 22 0.46 10.31 8.47
C SER A 22 1.42 11.08 9.40
N GLY A 23 2.58 10.49 9.72
CA GLY A 23 3.55 11.06 10.66
C GLY A 23 4.59 11.99 10.03
N PRO A 24 5.30 12.79 10.85
CA PRO A 24 6.27 13.78 10.37
C PRO A 24 7.53 13.12 9.84
N VAL A 25 8.31 13.81 9.01
CA VAL A 25 9.58 13.30 8.49
C VAL A 25 10.69 14.34 8.72
N PRO A 26 11.93 13.93 9.06
CA PRO A 26 13.09 14.81 9.03
C PRO A 26 13.32 15.38 7.62
N ASP A 27 13.59 16.68 7.54
CA ASP A 27 13.81 17.41 6.28
C ASP A 27 14.88 16.77 5.38
N GLU A 28 15.96 16.26 5.97
CA GLU A 28 17.04 15.58 5.25
C GLU A 28 16.54 14.37 4.43
N ARG A 29 15.58 13.61 4.96
CA ARG A 29 14.98 12.49 4.23
C ARG A 29 14.02 12.95 3.14
N ILE A 30 13.34 14.07 3.38
CA ILE A 30 12.49 14.69 2.35
C ILE A 30 13.37 15.11 1.18
N GLU A 31 14.44 15.86 1.41
CA GLU A 31 15.35 16.30 0.35
C GLU A 31 15.99 15.13 -0.40
N ALA A 32 16.50 14.12 0.31
CA ALA A 32 17.07 12.93 -0.31
C ALA A 32 16.05 12.20 -1.22
N GLY A 33 14.79 12.13 -0.80
CA GLY A 33 13.71 11.60 -1.60
C GLY A 33 13.41 12.42 -2.85
N LEU A 34 13.34 13.75 -2.71
CA LEU A 34 13.12 14.66 -3.82
C LEU A 34 14.24 14.60 -4.85
N ASP A 35 15.49 14.44 -4.41
CA ASP A 35 16.64 14.31 -5.31
C ASP A 35 16.57 13.02 -6.15
N VAL A 36 16.09 11.92 -5.57
CA VAL A 36 15.81 10.69 -6.34
C VAL A 36 14.74 10.94 -7.40
N LEU A 37 13.63 11.59 -7.04
CA LEU A 37 12.54 11.89 -7.98
C LEU A 37 13.00 12.82 -9.11
N ARG A 38 13.76 13.89 -8.80
CA ARG A 38 14.39 14.77 -9.80
C ARG A 38 15.34 13.98 -10.70
N GLY A 39 16.11 13.05 -10.13
CA GLY A 39 16.98 12.15 -10.89
C GLY A 39 16.25 11.16 -11.79
N TRP A 40 14.93 10.99 -11.63
CA TRP A 40 14.07 10.25 -12.57
C TRP A 40 13.44 11.16 -13.62
N ASP A 41 13.91 12.40 -13.76
CA ASP A 41 13.34 13.46 -14.61
C ASP A 41 11.90 13.83 -14.24
N LEU A 42 11.51 13.71 -12.96
CA LEU A 42 10.21 14.18 -12.47
C LEU A 42 10.30 15.60 -11.90
N ASP A 43 9.16 16.28 -11.82
CA ASP A 43 9.01 17.59 -11.16
C ASP A 43 8.31 17.41 -9.80
N PRO A 44 9.04 17.13 -8.71
CA PRO A 44 8.41 16.89 -7.42
C PRO A 44 8.04 18.20 -6.72
N VAL A 45 6.79 18.28 -6.24
CA VAL A 45 6.26 19.40 -5.47
C VAL A 45 5.86 18.97 -4.06
N VAL A 46 6.32 19.69 -3.06
CA VAL A 46 6.10 19.36 -1.66
C VAL A 46 4.89 20.09 -1.13
N ALA A 47 3.90 19.36 -0.61
CA ALA A 47 2.73 19.96 0.01
C ALA A 47 3.10 20.70 1.32
N PRO A 48 2.39 21.79 1.66
CA PRO A 48 2.72 22.67 2.79
C PRO A 48 3.07 21.98 4.12
N TYR A 49 2.33 20.94 4.50
CA TYR A 49 2.43 20.30 5.82
C TYR A 49 3.36 19.08 5.84
N VAL A 50 4.06 18.78 4.75
CA VAL A 50 5.06 17.68 4.70
C VAL A 50 6.22 17.93 5.66
N ARG A 51 6.67 19.18 5.79
CA ARG A 51 7.71 19.60 6.75
C ARG A 51 7.11 20.01 8.11
N GLY A 52 5.82 19.77 8.31
CA GLY A 52 5.10 20.13 9.51
C GLY A 52 5.39 19.20 10.69
N ARG A 53 5.02 19.67 11.88
CA ARG A 53 4.80 18.84 13.07
C ARG A 53 3.56 19.33 13.79
N HIS A 54 2.72 18.41 14.25
CA HIS A 54 1.60 18.78 15.09
C HIS A 54 2.11 19.21 16.49
N GLU A 55 1.62 20.35 17.00
CA GLU A 55 2.09 20.97 18.25
C GLU A 55 1.95 20.06 19.48
N ARG A 56 0.80 19.37 19.60
CA ARG A 56 0.50 18.46 20.72
C ARG A 56 0.84 16.99 20.47
N PHE A 57 0.71 16.51 19.24
CA PHE A 57 0.83 15.09 18.90
C PHE A 57 2.03 14.87 17.99
N GLY A 58 3.22 14.71 18.57
CA GLY A 58 4.48 14.61 17.81
C GLY A 58 4.57 13.44 16.81
N TYR A 59 3.63 12.49 16.86
CA TYR A 59 3.49 11.41 15.89
C TYR A 59 2.70 11.79 14.62
N LEU A 60 2.14 13.01 14.53
CA LEU A 60 1.41 13.52 13.35
C LEU A 60 2.19 14.63 12.64
N ALA A 61 2.13 14.65 11.32
CA ALA A 61 2.76 15.71 10.51
C ALA A 61 2.07 17.06 10.67
N ALA A 62 0.75 17.10 10.84
CA ALA A 62 -0.02 18.31 11.10
C ALA A 62 -1.41 17.94 11.66
N THR A 63 -2.32 18.91 11.77
CA THR A 63 -3.72 18.63 12.13
C THR A 63 -4.38 17.72 11.08
N ASP A 64 -5.49 17.05 11.45
CA ASP A 64 -6.20 16.17 10.52
C ASP A 64 -6.73 16.94 9.30
N ALA A 65 -7.27 18.16 9.52
CA ALA A 65 -7.76 19.03 8.47
C ALA A 65 -6.65 19.50 7.52
N ASP A 66 -5.48 19.84 8.06
CA ASP A 66 -4.33 20.28 7.25
C ASP A 66 -3.79 19.16 6.36
N ARG A 67 -3.63 17.96 6.94
CA ARG A 67 -3.18 16.76 6.19
C ARG A 67 -4.20 16.34 5.12
N ALA A 68 -5.50 16.41 5.43
CA ALA A 68 -6.58 16.20 4.46
C ALA A 68 -6.51 17.21 3.31
N ALA A 69 -6.38 18.49 3.64
CA ALA A 69 -6.36 19.54 2.65
C ALA A 69 -5.14 19.46 1.71
N ASP A 70 -3.97 19.05 2.22
CA ASP A 70 -2.80 18.78 1.38
C ASP A 70 -3.04 17.66 0.37
N LEU A 71 -3.55 16.52 0.83
CA LEU A 71 -3.88 15.40 -0.04
C LEU A 71 -4.94 15.79 -1.08
N GLN A 72 -6.03 16.43 -0.64
CA GLN A 72 -7.12 16.79 -1.53
C GLN A 72 -6.67 17.82 -2.58
N ARG A 73 -5.91 18.86 -2.19
CA ARG A 73 -5.37 19.85 -3.14
C ARG A 73 -4.47 19.20 -4.16
N ALA A 74 -3.53 18.37 -3.71
CA ALA A 74 -2.62 17.64 -4.60
C ALA A 74 -3.40 16.75 -5.59
N TRP A 75 -4.42 16.05 -5.10
CA TRP A 75 -5.24 15.17 -5.93
C TRP A 75 -6.14 15.92 -6.92
N CYS A 76 -6.70 17.06 -6.52
CA CYS A 76 -7.62 17.84 -7.35
C CYS A 76 -6.91 18.80 -8.32
N ASP A 77 -5.59 18.99 -8.17
CA ASP A 77 -4.80 19.82 -9.08
C ASP A 77 -4.65 19.12 -10.45
N PRO A 78 -5.15 19.71 -11.55
CA PRO A 78 -5.04 19.12 -12.88
C PRO A 78 -3.59 19.07 -13.39
N SER A 79 -2.65 19.83 -12.81
CA SER A 79 -1.23 19.81 -13.17
C SER A 79 -0.45 18.67 -12.53
N VAL A 80 -1.02 17.97 -11.52
CA VAL A 80 -0.36 16.86 -10.82
C VAL A 80 -0.66 15.53 -11.50
N ASP A 81 0.36 14.75 -11.80
CA ASP A 81 0.23 13.43 -12.45
C ASP A 81 0.20 12.28 -11.43
N ALA A 82 0.89 12.46 -10.30
CA ALA A 82 0.98 11.48 -9.23
C ALA A 82 1.03 12.12 -7.84
N VAL A 83 0.53 11.38 -6.85
CA VAL A 83 0.65 11.69 -5.43
C VAL A 83 1.43 10.58 -4.74
N LEU A 84 2.60 10.92 -4.18
CA LEU A 84 3.43 10.04 -3.38
C LEU A 84 3.34 10.45 -1.91
N CYS A 85 3.05 9.51 -1.02
CA CYS A 85 3.16 9.76 0.40
C CYS A 85 4.64 9.92 0.80
N ALA A 86 4.93 10.88 1.67
CA ALA A 86 6.28 11.11 2.19
C ALA A 86 6.71 9.97 3.11
N ARG A 87 5.81 9.52 4.00
CA ARG A 87 6.00 8.44 4.97
C ARG A 87 4.63 8.03 5.52
N GLY A 88 4.55 6.82 6.05
CA GLY A 88 3.45 6.35 6.90
C GLY A 88 3.64 6.85 8.34
N GLY A 89 3.37 5.99 9.32
CA GLY A 89 3.37 6.34 10.73
C GLY A 89 1.99 6.14 11.31
N TYR A 90 1.30 7.22 11.66
CA TYR A 90 -0.06 7.13 12.17
C TYR A 90 -0.89 8.32 11.71
N GLY A 91 -2.18 8.06 11.49
CA GLY A 91 -3.21 9.09 11.45
C GLY A 91 -3.90 9.29 10.11
N ALA A 92 -3.64 8.47 9.08
CA ALA A 92 -4.38 8.51 7.83
C ALA A 92 -5.89 8.27 8.05
N GLN A 93 -6.24 7.31 8.93
CA GLN A 93 -7.63 7.03 9.31
C GLN A 93 -8.35 8.23 9.92
N ARG A 94 -7.63 9.13 10.61
CA ARG A 94 -8.24 10.31 11.25
C ARG A 94 -8.72 11.37 10.26
N MET A 95 -8.19 11.34 9.03
CA MET A 95 -8.46 12.35 8.02
C MET A 95 -9.24 11.84 6.81
N VAL A 96 -9.44 10.52 6.70
CA VAL A 96 -10.07 9.88 5.53
C VAL A 96 -11.50 10.42 5.26
N ASP A 97 -12.25 10.72 6.32
CA ASP A 97 -13.61 11.26 6.24
C ASP A 97 -13.68 12.78 6.08
N LEU A 98 -12.55 13.48 6.16
CA LEU A 98 -12.48 14.92 5.90
C LEU A 98 -12.29 15.24 4.42
N LEU A 99 -11.93 14.25 3.61
CA LEU A 99 -11.74 14.39 2.17
C LEU A 99 -13.09 14.47 1.46
N ASP A 100 -13.23 15.42 0.54
CA ASP A 100 -14.36 15.42 -0.40
C ASP A 100 -14.04 14.48 -1.57
N TRP A 101 -14.55 13.26 -1.43
CA TRP A 101 -14.36 12.16 -2.36
C TRP A 101 -15.05 12.38 -3.70
N ASP A 102 -16.12 13.18 -3.75
CA ASP A 102 -16.80 13.52 -5.01
C ASP A 102 -15.94 14.45 -5.85
N ALA A 103 -15.33 15.47 -5.24
CA ALA A 103 -14.35 16.32 -5.89
C ALA A 103 -13.11 15.52 -6.36
N MET A 104 -12.62 14.61 -5.53
CA MET A 104 -11.50 13.73 -5.91
C MET A 104 -11.85 12.78 -7.05
N ALA A 105 -13.09 12.26 -7.11
CA ALA A 105 -13.57 11.45 -8.22
C ALA A 105 -13.68 12.27 -9.52
N ALA A 106 -14.16 13.52 -9.42
CA ALA A 106 -14.28 14.44 -10.54
C ALA A 106 -12.92 14.87 -11.13
N ALA A 107 -11.87 14.94 -10.30
CA ALA A 107 -10.50 15.22 -10.74
C ALA A 107 -9.88 14.10 -11.61
N GLY A 108 -10.48 12.90 -11.58
CA GLY A 108 -10.04 11.76 -12.38
C GLY A 108 -8.89 10.96 -11.76
N PRO A 109 -8.51 9.84 -12.40
CA PRO A 109 -7.52 8.91 -11.87
C PRO A 109 -6.09 9.46 -11.99
N LYS A 110 -5.36 9.50 -10.87
CA LYS A 110 -3.92 9.77 -10.80
C LYS A 110 -3.19 8.62 -10.13
N VAL A 111 -1.87 8.56 -10.24
CA VAL A 111 -1.09 7.56 -9.50
C VAL A 111 -1.09 7.92 -8.01
N PHE A 112 -1.33 6.93 -7.14
CA PHE A 112 -1.21 7.07 -5.68
C PHE A 112 -0.26 6.01 -5.14
N VAL A 113 0.75 6.43 -4.37
CA VAL A 113 1.79 5.53 -3.82
C VAL A 113 1.97 5.74 -2.32
N GLY A 114 1.95 4.63 -1.58
CA GLY A 114 2.36 4.59 -0.18
C GLY A 114 2.20 3.19 0.40
N PHE A 115 2.54 2.98 1.67
CA PHE A 115 2.33 1.70 2.37
C PHE A 115 2.14 1.94 3.89
N SER A 116 2.02 0.89 4.70
CA SER A 116 1.85 1.00 6.17
C SER A 116 0.53 1.71 6.52
N ASP A 117 0.53 2.78 7.33
CA ASP A 117 -0.65 3.59 7.70
C ASP A 117 -1.47 4.09 6.48
N ILE A 118 -0.84 4.18 5.30
CA ILE A 118 -1.51 4.55 4.04
C ILE A 118 -2.51 3.47 3.57
N THR A 119 -2.49 2.28 4.15
CA THR A 119 -3.47 1.19 3.92
C THR A 119 -4.92 1.70 3.99
N ALA A 120 -5.23 2.57 4.95
CA ALA A 120 -6.55 3.18 5.06
C ALA A 120 -6.96 3.99 3.82
N LEU A 121 -6.01 4.72 3.22
CA LEU A 121 -6.25 5.45 1.99
C LEU A 121 -6.33 4.52 0.78
N HIS A 122 -5.53 3.44 0.72
CA HIS A 122 -5.66 2.43 -0.35
C HIS A 122 -7.06 1.83 -0.39
N GLU A 123 -7.60 1.46 0.77
CA GLU A 123 -8.96 0.94 0.90
C GLU A 123 -10.02 1.99 0.53
N ALA A 124 -9.86 3.23 0.99
CA ALA A 124 -10.78 4.31 0.65
C ALA A 124 -10.77 4.64 -0.85
N PHE A 125 -9.62 4.63 -1.50
CA PHE A 125 -9.50 4.80 -2.95
C PHE A 125 -10.18 3.65 -3.71
N ALA A 126 -10.02 2.42 -3.22
CA ALA A 126 -10.68 1.27 -3.82
C ALA A 126 -12.21 1.36 -3.70
N VAL A 127 -12.73 1.61 -2.49
CA VAL A 127 -14.17 1.58 -2.20
C VAL A 127 -14.89 2.83 -2.70
N ARG A 128 -14.28 4.02 -2.55
CA ARG A 128 -14.93 5.30 -2.87
C ARG A 128 -14.63 5.81 -4.27
N LEU A 129 -13.45 5.50 -4.84
CA LEU A 129 -13.06 5.96 -6.18
C LEU A 129 -13.01 4.83 -7.22
N GLY A 130 -13.09 3.56 -6.81
CA GLY A 130 -12.93 2.43 -7.74
C GLY A 130 -11.60 2.49 -8.50
N LEU A 131 -10.54 2.91 -7.81
CA LEU A 131 -9.23 3.22 -8.38
C LEU A 131 -8.15 2.28 -7.83
N ALA A 132 -7.33 1.76 -8.73
CA ALA A 132 -6.14 1.00 -8.36
C ALA A 132 -5.04 1.92 -7.82
N THR A 133 -4.33 1.47 -6.79
CA THR A 133 -3.24 2.21 -6.14
C THR A 133 -1.99 1.35 -6.05
N LEU A 134 -0.85 1.95 -5.71
CA LEU A 134 0.42 1.24 -5.58
C LEU A 134 0.83 1.16 -4.10
N HIS A 135 0.82 -0.04 -3.55
CA HIS A 135 1.44 -0.32 -2.26
C HIS A 135 2.95 -0.41 -2.45
N GLY A 136 3.68 0.64 -2.10
CA GLY A 136 5.09 0.75 -2.44
C GLY A 136 5.85 1.82 -1.66
N PRO A 137 7.16 1.94 -1.92
CA PRO A 137 8.06 2.77 -1.12
C PRO A 137 7.66 4.26 -1.19
N MET A 138 7.70 4.91 -0.04
CA MET A 138 7.29 6.32 0.13
C MET A 138 8.47 7.26 -0.07
N ALA A 139 8.20 8.48 -0.56
CA ALA A 139 9.22 9.39 -1.07
C ALA A 139 10.33 9.72 -0.05
N ALA A 140 10.01 9.78 1.24
CA ALA A 140 10.97 10.05 2.31
C ALA A 140 11.13 8.85 3.27
N GLY A 141 10.73 7.66 2.83
CA GLY A 141 10.95 6.40 3.51
C GLY A 141 12.42 5.95 3.40
N VAL A 142 12.91 5.26 4.43
CA VAL A 142 14.30 4.75 4.44
C VAL A 142 14.53 3.81 3.27
N ASP A 143 13.56 2.94 2.98
CA ASP A 143 13.68 1.96 1.90
C ASP A 143 13.84 2.61 0.53
N PHE A 144 13.05 3.65 0.24
CA PHE A 144 13.17 4.45 -0.97
C PHE A 144 14.55 5.12 -1.08
N ILE A 145 15.10 5.65 0.01
CA ILE A 145 16.36 6.40 -0.02
C ILE A 145 17.56 5.45 -0.10
N GLN A 146 17.52 4.31 0.57
CA GLN A 146 18.70 3.47 0.78
C GLN A 146 18.75 2.22 -0.12
N HIS A 147 17.62 1.70 -0.60
CA HIS A 147 17.59 0.44 -1.33
C HIS A 147 17.24 0.63 -2.82
N ALA A 148 18.24 0.34 -3.68
CA ALA A 148 18.07 0.43 -5.14
C ALA A 148 16.96 -0.49 -5.66
N ARG A 149 16.82 -1.70 -5.10
CA ARG A 149 15.75 -2.63 -5.50
C ARG A 149 14.35 -2.02 -5.39
N ALA A 150 14.05 -1.38 -4.26
CA ALA A 150 12.74 -0.75 -4.04
C ALA A 150 12.51 0.41 -5.03
N ARG A 151 13.53 1.25 -5.20
CA ARG A 151 13.53 2.36 -6.16
C ARG A 151 13.32 1.90 -7.59
N ASP A 152 14.09 0.92 -8.03
CA ASP A 152 14.09 0.43 -9.41
C ASP A 152 12.77 -0.26 -9.73
N HIS A 153 12.23 -1.04 -8.79
CA HIS A 153 10.92 -1.67 -8.95
C HIS A 153 9.78 -0.64 -9.02
N LEU A 154 9.78 0.36 -8.13
CA LEU A 154 8.80 1.45 -8.19
C LEU A 154 8.95 2.24 -9.50
N ARG A 155 10.16 2.61 -9.89
CA ARG A 155 10.42 3.35 -11.14
C ARG A 155 9.95 2.56 -12.37
N ALA A 156 10.26 1.26 -12.43
CA ALA A 156 9.78 0.41 -13.50
C ALA A 156 8.23 0.36 -13.52
N THR A 157 7.59 0.26 -12.36
CA THR A 157 6.12 0.31 -12.24
C THR A 157 5.54 1.64 -12.74
N LEU A 158 6.21 2.77 -12.44
CA LEU A 158 5.75 4.10 -12.80
C LEU A 158 5.92 4.43 -14.29
N PHE A 159 7.03 4.02 -14.91
CA PHE A 159 7.38 4.43 -16.29
C PHE A 159 7.18 3.33 -17.34
N ALA A 160 7.42 2.06 -16.96
CA ALA A 160 7.41 0.91 -17.85
C ALA A 160 6.68 -0.29 -17.21
N PRO A 161 5.40 -0.10 -16.79
CA PRO A 161 4.63 -1.10 -16.01
C PRO A 161 4.54 -2.48 -16.67
N GLU A 162 4.65 -2.58 -18.00
CA GLU A 162 4.71 -3.84 -18.74
C GLU A 162 5.91 -4.72 -18.37
N THR A 163 7.02 -4.11 -17.94
CA THR A 163 8.26 -4.82 -17.58
C THR A 163 8.17 -5.52 -16.22
N VAL A 164 7.19 -5.13 -15.41
CA VAL A 164 6.96 -5.65 -14.04
C VAL A 164 5.58 -6.28 -13.89
N ARG A 165 5.02 -6.82 -14.98
CA ARG A 165 3.77 -7.60 -14.92
C ARG A 165 3.91 -8.89 -14.11
N VAL A 166 5.10 -9.48 -14.09
CA VAL A 166 5.40 -10.63 -13.25
C VAL A 166 6.22 -10.14 -12.07
N ILE A 167 5.62 -10.18 -10.89
CA ILE A 167 6.27 -9.82 -9.63
C ILE A 167 6.72 -11.14 -9.01
N ALA A 168 8.03 -11.38 -9.04
CA ALA A 168 8.63 -12.57 -8.46
C ALA A 168 9.13 -12.26 -7.04
N SER A 169 8.67 -13.07 -6.08
CA SER A 169 9.20 -13.10 -4.74
C SER A 169 10.40 -14.04 -4.64
N GLY A 170 11.18 -13.91 -3.56
CA GLY A 170 12.16 -14.92 -3.15
C GLY A 170 11.62 -15.91 -2.12
N GLY A 171 10.32 -15.84 -1.84
CA GLY A 171 9.65 -16.59 -0.78
C GLY A 171 9.23 -17.99 -1.19
N SER A 172 8.37 -18.61 -0.39
CA SER A 172 7.93 -19.99 -0.59
C SER A 172 6.43 -20.18 -0.32
N ALA A 173 5.90 -21.36 -0.63
CA ALA A 173 4.51 -21.69 -0.34
C ALA A 173 4.33 -22.11 1.13
N LEU A 174 3.49 -21.37 1.87
CA LEU A 174 2.93 -21.85 3.14
C LEU A 174 1.78 -22.84 2.87
N VAL A 175 0.95 -22.52 1.88
CA VAL A 175 -0.04 -23.45 1.28
C VAL A 175 0.16 -23.43 -0.24
N PRO A 176 0.53 -24.55 -0.88
CA PRO A 176 0.80 -24.60 -2.31
C PRO A 176 -0.46 -24.41 -3.15
N GLY A 177 -0.27 -24.10 -4.43
CA GLY A 177 -1.33 -23.97 -5.42
C GLY A 177 -1.36 -22.61 -6.11
N ARG A 178 -2.36 -22.47 -6.97
CA ARG A 178 -2.57 -21.28 -7.80
C ARG A 178 -3.97 -20.72 -7.63
N ALA A 179 -4.09 -19.41 -7.71
CA ALA A 179 -5.35 -18.72 -7.61
C ALA A 179 -5.37 -17.46 -8.48
N HIS A 180 -6.53 -17.18 -9.08
CA HIS A 180 -6.79 -15.93 -9.78
C HIS A 180 -7.76 -15.07 -8.97
N GLY A 181 -7.53 -13.77 -8.93
CA GLY A 181 -8.38 -12.83 -8.21
C GLY A 181 -7.90 -11.39 -8.36
N VAL A 182 -8.49 -10.50 -7.56
CA VAL A 182 -8.13 -9.07 -7.55
C VAL A 182 -7.29 -8.75 -6.33
N THR A 183 -6.13 -8.12 -6.52
CA THR A 183 -5.23 -7.75 -5.41
C THR A 183 -5.86 -6.72 -4.48
N LEU A 184 -5.65 -6.89 -3.17
CA LEU A 184 -6.07 -5.94 -2.13
C LEU A 184 -5.24 -6.15 -0.86
N GLY A 185 -5.28 -5.22 0.08
CA GLY A 185 -4.75 -5.43 1.43
C GLY A 185 -3.84 -4.30 1.90
N GLY A 186 -2.71 -4.66 2.53
CA GLY A 186 -1.77 -3.75 3.17
C GLY A 186 -1.43 -4.21 4.59
N CYS A 187 -1.31 -3.26 5.50
CA CYS A 187 -1.00 -3.51 6.91
C CYS A 187 -2.18 -4.20 7.61
N LEU A 188 -1.94 -5.40 8.18
CA LEU A 188 -2.96 -6.25 8.79
C LEU A 188 -3.75 -5.52 9.88
N THR A 189 -3.06 -4.88 10.82
CA THR A 189 -3.71 -4.15 11.92
C THR A 189 -4.53 -2.96 11.44
N LEU A 190 -4.11 -2.30 10.36
CA LEU A 190 -4.85 -1.19 9.74
C LEU A 190 -6.14 -1.68 9.08
N LEU A 191 -6.09 -2.81 8.36
CA LEU A 191 -7.29 -3.45 7.81
C LEU A 191 -8.28 -3.86 8.91
N THR A 192 -7.78 -4.39 10.04
CA THR A 192 -8.65 -4.73 11.17
C THR A 192 -9.27 -3.51 11.85
N SER A 193 -8.54 -2.40 11.91
CA SER A 193 -8.99 -1.16 12.55
C SER A 193 -10.05 -0.43 11.72
N GLU A 194 -10.12 -0.70 10.42
CA GLU A 194 -11.20 -0.22 9.54
C GLU A 194 -12.51 -1.02 9.70
N LEU A 195 -12.50 -2.21 10.30
CA LEU A 195 -13.73 -3.01 10.41
C LEU A 195 -14.82 -2.26 11.20
N GLY A 196 -15.97 -2.08 10.55
CA GLY A 196 -17.13 -1.40 11.14
C GLY A 196 -17.14 0.12 10.97
N THR A 197 -16.16 0.72 10.29
CA THR A 197 -16.22 2.14 9.92
C THR A 197 -17.18 2.37 8.75
N PRO A 198 -17.73 3.59 8.60
CA PRO A 198 -18.48 3.95 7.40
C PRO A 198 -17.58 3.78 6.16
N HIS A 199 -18.04 2.98 5.20
CA HIS A 199 -17.34 2.70 3.95
C HIS A 199 -16.12 1.75 4.07
N ALA A 200 -15.96 1.04 5.19
CA ALA A 200 -15.05 -0.08 5.28
C ALA A 200 -15.35 -1.13 4.21
N ARG A 201 -14.31 -1.79 3.68
CA ARG A 201 -14.49 -3.00 2.90
C ARG A 201 -15.10 -4.08 3.78
N THR A 202 -16.15 -4.72 3.28
CA THR A 202 -16.89 -5.74 4.03
C THR A 202 -16.54 -7.17 3.64
N SER A 203 -15.79 -7.39 2.55
CA SER A 203 -15.43 -8.73 2.07
C SER A 203 -14.19 -8.70 1.15
N ALA A 204 -13.40 -9.78 1.22
CA ALA A 204 -12.31 -10.10 0.31
C ALA A 204 -12.71 -11.15 -0.77
N ASP A 205 -14.01 -11.41 -0.99
CA ASP A 205 -14.47 -12.43 -1.95
C ASP A 205 -13.97 -12.17 -3.39
N GLY A 206 -13.29 -13.17 -3.94
CA GLY A 206 -12.64 -13.10 -5.24
C GLY A 206 -11.33 -12.30 -5.23
N GLY A 207 -10.78 -12.02 -4.06
CA GLY A 207 -9.56 -11.24 -3.87
C GLY A 207 -8.32 -12.10 -3.64
N LEU A 208 -7.16 -11.53 -4.00
CA LEU A 208 -5.83 -11.98 -3.58
C LEU A 208 -5.34 -11.05 -2.48
N LEU A 209 -5.41 -11.50 -1.23
CA LEU A 209 -5.17 -10.65 -0.06
C LEU A 209 -3.68 -10.56 0.24
N CYS A 210 -3.13 -9.35 0.15
CA CYS A 210 -1.75 -9.03 0.49
C CYS A 210 -1.68 -8.51 1.93
N LEU A 211 -0.99 -9.21 2.82
CA LEU A 211 -0.84 -8.82 4.23
C LEU A 211 0.62 -8.64 4.61
N GLU A 212 0.88 -7.60 5.39
CA GLU A 212 2.15 -7.34 6.04
C GLU A 212 1.88 -6.62 7.37
N ASP A 213 2.85 -6.56 8.28
CA ASP A 213 2.77 -5.70 9.46
C ASP A 213 4.15 -5.40 10.03
N VAL A 214 4.23 -4.50 11.02
CA VAL A 214 5.47 -4.13 11.70
C VAL A 214 5.27 -3.90 13.20
N GLY A 215 6.19 -4.41 14.03
CA GLY A 215 6.22 -4.12 15.46
C GLY A 215 5.10 -4.77 16.28
N GLU A 216 4.37 -5.72 15.70
CA GLU A 216 3.26 -6.42 16.34
C GLU A 216 3.69 -7.79 16.86
N GLU A 217 3.57 -8.01 18.17
CA GLU A 217 3.89 -9.31 18.79
C GLU A 217 2.97 -10.42 18.24
N PRO A 218 3.40 -11.71 18.22
CA PRO A 218 2.64 -12.78 17.56
C PRO A 218 1.18 -12.92 18.04
N TYR A 219 0.89 -12.74 19.33
CA TYR A 219 -0.49 -12.80 19.83
C TYR A 219 -1.38 -11.62 19.35
N ARG A 220 -0.78 -10.50 18.95
CA ARG A 220 -1.51 -9.36 18.38
C ARG A 220 -1.84 -9.61 16.92
N LEU A 221 -0.92 -10.25 16.18
CA LEU A 221 -1.18 -10.77 14.84
C LEU A 221 -2.30 -11.81 14.86
N ASP A 222 -2.26 -12.76 15.80
CA ASP A 222 -3.34 -13.74 16.02
C ASP A 222 -4.67 -13.03 16.27
N ARG A 223 -4.70 -12.09 17.22
CA ARG A 223 -5.91 -11.30 17.50
C ARG A 223 -6.47 -10.60 16.26
N ALA A 224 -5.60 -10.00 15.46
CA ALA A 224 -5.97 -9.30 14.23
C ALA A 224 -6.55 -10.26 13.17
N LEU A 225 -5.87 -11.37 12.89
CA LEU A 225 -6.34 -12.40 11.96
C LEU A 225 -7.64 -13.05 12.43
N THR A 226 -7.72 -13.38 13.72
CA THR A 226 -8.91 -13.91 14.36
C THR A 226 -10.09 -12.93 14.22
N GLN A 227 -9.85 -11.62 14.31
CA GLN A 227 -10.89 -10.61 14.08
C GLN A 227 -11.36 -10.59 12.62
N LEU A 228 -10.45 -10.63 11.63
CA LEU A 228 -10.82 -10.70 10.21
C LEU A 228 -11.65 -11.94 9.89
N LEU A 229 -11.26 -13.10 10.43
CA LEU A 229 -11.99 -14.36 10.32
C LEU A 229 -13.39 -14.25 10.93
N ARG A 230 -13.48 -13.77 12.17
CA ARG A 230 -14.77 -13.64 12.88
C ARG A 230 -15.69 -12.59 12.26
N ALA A 231 -15.15 -11.60 11.58
CA ALA A 231 -15.91 -10.61 10.82
C ALA A 231 -16.41 -11.14 9.46
N GLY A 232 -15.99 -12.35 9.04
CA GLY A 232 -16.32 -12.90 7.72
C GLY A 232 -15.60 -12.19 6.57
N LEU A 233 -14.58 -11.37 6.85
CA LEU A 233 -13.88 -10.62 5.80
C LEU A 233 -13.19 -11.58 4.82
N LEU A 234 -12.63 -12.68 5.33
CA LEU A 234 -11.87 -13.65 4.55
C LEU A 234 -12.75 -14.65 3.80
N ASP A 235 -14.07 -14.61 3.96
CA ASP A 235 -14.98 -15.50 3.23
C ASP A 235 -14.87 -15.24 1.71
N GLY A 236 -14.57 -16.29 0.95
CA GLY A 236 -14.42 -16.23 -0.51
C GLY A 236 -13.08 -15.66 -1.00
N VAL A 237 -12.12 -15.38 -0.11
CA VAL A 237 -10.75 -15.05 -0.53
C VAL A 237 -10.20 -16.16 -1.44
N ARG A 238 -9.37 -15.80 -2.42
CA ARG A 238 -8.87 -16.76 -3.44
C ARG A 238 -7.44 -17.18 -3.20
N GLY A 239 -6.63 -16.34 -2.58
CA GLY A 239 -5.25 -16.61 -2.23
C GLY A 239 -4.70 -15.48 -1.36
N ILE A 240 -3.58 -15.75 -0.70
CA ILE A 240 -2.97 -14.81 0.25
C ILE A 240 -1.48 -14.67 -0.05
N LEU A 241 -1.01 -13.43 -0.05
CA LEU A 241 0.41 -13.07 -0.16
C LEU A 241 0.84 -12.45 1.16
N LEU A 242 1.80 -13.06 1.82
CA LEU A 242 2.33 -12.59 3.10
C LEU A 242 3.68 -11.90 2.83
N GLY A 243 3.72 -10.59 3.10
CA GLY A 243 4.89 -9.75 2.96
C GLY A 243 5.81 -9.87 4.17
N SER A 244 6.37 -8.75 4.60
CA SER A 244 7.27 -8.68 5.75
C SER A 244 6.52 -8.60 7.08
N TRP A 245 7.18 -9.08 8.13
CA TRP A 245 6.73 -9.04 9.53
C TRP A 245 7.83 -8.44 10.41
N GLU A 246 8.36 -7.28 9.99
CA GLU A 246 9.51 -6.65 10.63
C GLU A 246 9.19 -6.28 12.09
N GLU A 247 10.15 -6.49 12.99
CA GLU A 247 9.98 -6.20 14.43
C GLU A 247 8.79 -6.92 15.11
N CYS A 248 8.19 -7.94 14.47
CA CYS A 248 7.06 -8.71 15.02
C CYS A 248 7.48 -9.89 15.94
N GLY A 249 8.77 -9.97 16.27
CA GLY A 249 9.37 -11.09 17.00
C GLY A 249 10.03 -12.12 16.09
N PRO A 250 10.44 -13.28 16.65
CA PRO A 250 11.04 -14.36 15.86
C PRO A 250 10.08 -14.86 14.78
N TYR A 251 10.56 -15.00 13.55
CA TYR A 251 9.70 -15.31 12.41
C TYR A 251 9.01 -16.67 12.53
N GLU A 252 9.63 -17.65 13.19
CA GLU A 252 9.02 -18.96 13.45
C GLU A 252 7.74 -18.87 14.29
N GLU A 253 7.66 -17.94 15.24
CA GLU A 253 6.47 -17.72 16.07
C GLU A 253 5.38 -17.02 15.25
N VAL A 254 5.76 -16.03 14.44
CA VAL A 254 4.86 -15.35 13.50
C VAL A 254 4.29 -16.35 12.49
N ARG A 255 5.16 -17.15 11.86
CA ARG A 255 4.77 -18.17 10.88
C ARG A 255 3.82 -19.19 11.48
N ALA A 256 4.02 -19.63 12.72
CA ALA A 256 3.10 -20.53 13.41
C ALA A 256 1.68 -19.95 13.53
N VAL A 257 1.56 -18.65 13.82
CA VAL A 257 0.27 -17.95 13.85
C VAL A 257 -0.35 -17.86 12.46
N LEU A 258 0.45 -17.49 11.44
CA LEU A 258 -0.03 -17.38 10.06
C LEU A 258 -0.52 -18.74 9.52
N GLU A 259 0.22 -19.81 9.79
CA GLU A 259 -0.14 -21.19 9.42
C GLU A 259 -1.44 -21.63 10.10
N ASP A 260 -1.57 -21.41 11.41
CA ASP A 260 -2.74 -21.80 12.20
C ASP A 260 -4.00 -21.01 11.84
N ARG A 261 -3.88 -19.72 11.49
CA ARG A 261 -5.04 -18.88 11.14
C ARG A 261 -5.42 -18.93 9.67
N LEU A 262 -4.46 -19.12 8.76
CA LEU A 262 -4.69 -19.01 7.32
C LEU A 262 -4.57 -20.35 6.57
N GLY A 263 -3.79 -21.30 7.08
CA GLY A 263 -3.53 -22.58 6.40
C GLY A 263 -4.78 -23.43 6.18
N GLY A 264 -5.78 -23.30 7.05
CA GLY A 264 -7.05 -24.04 6.97
C GLY A 264 -8.07 -23.46 5.99
N LEU A 265 -7.78 -22.33 5.32
CA LEU A 265 -8.74 -21.66 4.44
C LEU A 265 -8.96 -22.36 3.09
N GLY A 266 -8.13 -23.34 2.74
CA GLY A 266 -8.24 -24.09 1.48
C GLY A 266 -7.86 -23.30 0.24
N VAL A 267 -7.04 -22.25 0.42
CA VAL A 267 -6.55 -21.36 -0.65
C VAL A 267 -5.01 -21.30 -0.62
N PRO A 268 -4.34 -21.02 -1.75
CA PRO A 268 -2.90 -20.86 -1.78
C PRO A 268 -2.44 -19.68 -0.92
N VAL A 269 -1.32 -19.86 -0.21
CA VAL A 269 -0.70 -18.86 0.64
C VAL A 269 0.79 -18.83 0.35
N ALA A 270 1.28 -17.70 -0.17
CA ALA A 270 2.70 -17.46 -0.38
C ALA A 270 3.28 -16.64 0.78
N GLU A 271 4.40 -17.06 1.34
CA GLU A 271 5.10 -16.36 2.42
C GLU A 271 6.41 -15.73 1.96
N GLU A 272 6.90 -14.75 2.74
CA GLU A 272 8.09 -13.95 2.42
C GLU A 272 8.05 -13.32 1.02
N PHE A 273 6.89 -12.80 0.62
CA PHE A 273 6.65 -12.34 -0.75
C PHE A 273 7.48 -11.08 -1.13
N GLY A 274 8.12 -10.42 -0.16
CA GLY A 274 9.08 -9.35 -0.40
C GLY A 274 8.49 -7.95 -0.55
N PHE A 275 7.31 -7.69 0.03
CA PHE A 275 6.73 -6.34 0.17
C PHE A 275 6.47 -6.02 1.65
N GLY A 276 6.30 -4.74 1.98
CA GLY A 276 6.05 -4.27 3.35
C GLY A 276 7.18 -3.41 3.90
N HIS A 277 7.47 -3.53 5.20
CA HIS A 277 8.48 -2.78 5.94
C HIS A 277 9.92 -3.30 5.79
N GLY A 278 10.13 -4.44 5.12
CA GLY A 278 11.46 -5.00 4.86
C GLY A 278 12.28 -4.20 3.84
N ALA A 279 13.57 -4.54 3.73
CA ALA A 279 14.50 -3.89 2.81
C ALA A 279 14.29 -4.32 1.34
N GLY A 280 14.31 -3.36 0.42
CA GLY A 280 14.14 -3.59 -1.00
C GLY A 280 12.72 -4.01 -1.38
N ALA A 281 11.71 -3.43 -0.73
CA ALA A 281 10.32 -3.84 -0.86
C ALA A 281 9.79 -3.71 -2.30
N LEU A 282 9.10 -4.75 -2.75
CA LEU A 282 8.40 -4.78 -4.03
C LEU A 282 7.17 -3.87 -3.98
N THR A 283 6.89 -3.22 -5.11
CA THR A 283 5.65 -2.46 -5.29
C THR A 283 4.53 -3.39 -5.71
N ILE A 284 3.47 -3.47 -4.91
CA ILE A 284 2.30 -4.31 -5.19
C ILE A 284 1.12 -3.42 -5.60
N PRO A 285 0.61 -3.51 -6.83
CA PRO A 285 -0.59 -2.81 -7.22
C PRO A 285 -1.82 -3.42 -6.54
N PHE A 286 -2.67 -2.59 -5.93
CA PHE A 286 -3.96 -3.00 -5.40
C PHE A 286 -5.09 -2.65 -6.37
N GLY A 287 -6.09 -3.52 -6.46
CA GLY A 287 -7.24 -3.38 -7.33
C GLY A 287 -7.10 -4.03 -8.69
N LEU A 288 -6.09 -4.86 -8.94
CA LEU A 288 -5.84 -5.45 -10.27
C LEU A 288 -6.11 -6.95 -10.31
N GLY A 289 -6.61 -7.44 -11.45
CA GLY A 289 -6.69 -8.87 -11.72
C GLY A 289 -5.29 -9.46 -11.88
N ALA A 290 -5.05 -10.60 -11.22
CA ALA A 290 -3.77 -11.29 -11.25
C ALA A 290 -3.92 -12.78 -10.93
N GLU A 291 -2.92 -13.56 -11.34
CA GLU A 291 -2.70 -14.95 -10.91
C GLU A 291 -1.58 -15.00 -9.86
N LEU A 292 -1.87 -15.55 -8.69
CA LEU A 292 -0.88 -15.99 -7.70
C LEU A 292 -0.51 -17.44 -8.00
N ASP A 293 0.78 -17.70 -8.13
CA ASP A 293 1.38 -19.03 -8.05
C ASP A 293 2.22 -19.10 -6.77
N ALA A 294 1.67 -19.75 -5.73
CA ALA A 294 2.34 -19.85 -4.44
C ALA A 294 3.55 -20.78 -4.50
N ASP A 295 3.50 -21.83 -5.32
CA ASP A 295 4.62 -22.76 -5.51
C ASP A 295 5.83 -22.05 -6.15
N ALA A 296 5.58 -21.20 -7.15
CA ALA A 296 6.61 -20.42 -7.82
C ALA A 296 6.94 -19.10 -7.11
N GLY A 297 6.16 -18.68 -6.12
CA GLY A 297 6.30 -17.39 -5.46
C GLY A 297 6.11 -16.20 -6.41
N THR A 298 5.16 -16.29 -7.36
CA THR A 298 4.94 -15.24 -8.37
C THR A 298 3.52 -14.69 -8.36
N LEU A 299 3.40 -13.41 -8.67
CA LEU A 299 2.14 -12.72 -8.93
C LEU A 299 2.19 -12.16 -10.35
N THR A 300 1.33 -12.66 -11.23
CA THR A 300 1.27 -12.24 -12.63
C THR A 300 0.03 -11.39 -12.87
N LEU A 301 0.22 -10.11 -13.15
CA LEU A 301 -0.87 -9.17 -13.42
C LEU A 301 -1.47 -9.41 -14.82
N ASP A 302 -2.79 -9.44 -14.89
CA ASP A 302 -3.55 -9.59 -16.15
C ASP A 302 -3.21 -8.45 -17.13
N GLU A 303 -3.03 -7.25 -16.59
CA GLU A 303 -2.64 -6.03 -17.30
C GLU A 303 -1.51 -5.30 -16.55
N PRO A 304 -0.71 -4.46 -17.22
CA PRO A 304 0.25 -3.59 -16.55
C PRO A 304 -0.41 -2.72 -15.48
N ALA A 305 0.29 -2.43 -14.38
CA ALA A 305 -0.28 -1.70 -13.24
C ALA A 305 -0.84 -0.32 -13.60
N LEU A 306 -0.19 0.34 -14.55
CA LEU A 306 -0.56 1.64 -15.10
C LEU A 306 -0.81 1.53 -16.62
N ARG A 307 -1.59 2.44 -17.19
CA ARG A 307 -1.89 2.47 -18.64
C ARG A 307 -0.78 3.14 -19.44
#